data_AF-A0A660TS73-F1
#
_entry.id   AF-A0A660TS73-F1
#
_cell.length_a   1.000
_cell.length_b   1.000
_cell.length_c   1.000
_cell.angle_alpha   90.00
_cell.angle_beta   90.00
_cell.angle_gamma   90.00
#
_symmetry.space_group_name_H-M   'P 1'
#
loop_
_entity.id
_entity.type
_entity.pdbx_description
1 polymer ?
#
loop_
_entity_poly.entity_id
_entity_poly.type
_entity_poly.pdbx_seq_one_letter_code
_entity_poly.pdbx_strand_id
1 'polypeptide(L)'
;MELEESFKILGIDENASIEELNITFRKLAKKYHPDFNHDREEWANKKMTQINLAYEVALNYFTSPSRKSASKDFKDRIWIFNKYFNRAKNYILQGMLIYYQYGLENPHLRNEGVRRIRFNDSIRYVEKGIKSLKDIYSTITDKAQKESCKILLEFSTAFFRNMNSSTYFRPSGNAYEDEAYWHFHNGIVLLDEAIKEIFFGDLIINIPNRGNYISKLSRSYEEFVLVVSEYPKSSWVVDTILQIYLVELLTKLIKVFKEMNY
;
A
#
# COMPACT_ATOMS: atom_id res chain seq x y z
N MET A 1 29.24 29.83 -20.82
CA MET A 1 29.36 28.36 -20.76
C MET A 1 27.96 27.82 -20.59
N GLU A 2 27.61 26.81 -21.38
CA GLU A 2 26.26 26.27 -21.44
C GLU A 2 26.02 25.21 -20.36
N LEU A 3 24.75 24.95 -20.03
CA LEU A 3 24.37 23.99 -19.01
C LEU A 3 24.80 22.55 -19.37
N GLU A 4 24.57 22.13 -20.61
CA GLU A 4 24.97 20.80 -21.11
C GLU A 4 26.49 20.59 -21.07
N GLU A 5 27.25 21.64 -21.37
CA GLU A 5 28.71 21.61 -21.31
C GLU A 5 29.19 21.47 -19.85
N SER A 6 28.51 22.14 -18.91
CA SER A 6 28.80 22.06 -17.48
C SER A 6 28.61 20.65 -16.93
N PHE A 7 27.52 19.97 -17.31
CA PHE A 7 27.28 18.58 -16.92
C PHE A 7 28.33 17.61 -17.47
N LYS A 8 28.78 17.81 -18.72
CA LYS A 8 29.86 17.02 -19.31
C LYS A 8 31.19 17.23 -18.61
N ILE A 9 31.54 18.46 -18.25
CA ILE A 9 32.77 18.80 -17.52
C ILE A 9 32.78 18.18 -16.12
N LEU A 10 31.63 18.23 -15.44
CA LEU A 10 31.47 17.68 -14.10
C LEU A 10 31.24 16.17 -14.09
N GLY A 11 30.82 15.59 -15.21
CA GLY A 11 30.51 14.15 -15.33
C GLY A 11 29.26 13.74 -14.55
N ILE A 12 28.24 14.61 -14.48
CA ILE A 12 26.99 14.38 -13.75
C ILE A 12 25.79 14.41 -14.70
N ASP A 13 24.70 13.75 -14.33
CA ASP A 13 23.43 13.78 -15.06
C ASP A 13 22.62 15.05 -14.76
N GLU A 14 21.71 15.43 -15.65
CA GLU A 14 20.76 16.54 -15.43
C GLU A 14 19.88 16.33 -14.18
N ASN A 15 19.66 15.07 -13.80
CA ASN A 15 18.88 14.68 -12.62
C ASN A 15 19.72 14.50 -11.35
N ALA A 16 21.04 14.75 -11.40
CA ALA A 16 21.92 14.61 -10.24
C ALA A 16 21.47 15.46 -9.04
N SER A 17 21.78 15.00 -7.83
CA SER A 17 21.48 15.75 -6.61
C SER A 17 22.53 16.83 -6.35
N ILE A 18 22.18 17.85 -5.54
CA ILE A 18 23.16 18.87 -5.09
C ILE A 18 24.30 18.21 -4.30
N GLU A 19 24.01 17.14 -3.55
CA GLU A 19 25.05 16.37 -2.84
C GLU A 19 26.01 15.71 -3.81
N GLU A 20 25.50 15.11 -4.88
CA GLU A 20 26.31 14.50 -5.93
C GLU A 20 27.17 15.54 -6.64
N LEU A 21 26.59 16.68 -7.05
CA LEU A 21 27.34 17.82 -7.58
C LEU A 21 28.50 18.23 -6.66
N ASN A 22 28.23 18.37 -5.36
CA ASN A 22 29.22 18.77 -4.36
C ASN A 22 30.32 17.72 -4.15
N ILE A 23 29.99 16.43 -4.24
CA ILE A 23 30.96 15.33 -4.12
C ILE A 23 31.86 15.33 -5.36
N THR A 24 31.29 15.43 -6.55
CA THR A 24 32.04 15.35 -7.81
C THR A 24 32.92 16.57 -8.01
N PHE A 25 32.42 17.76 -7.67
CA PHE A 25 33.23 18.99 -7.64
C PHE A 25 34.46 18.85 -6.73
N ARG A 26 34.27 18.38 -5.49
CA ARG A 26 35.38 18.17 -4.54
C ARG A 26 36.42 17.18 -5.05
N LYS A 27 35.99 16.10 -5.72
CA LYS A 27 36.90 15.12 -6.36
C LYS A 27 37.72 15.75 -7.49
N LEU A 28 37.07 16.51 -8.37
CA LEU A 28 37.73 17.19 -9.50
C LEU A 28 38.67 18.29 -9.00
N ALA A 29 38.25 19.08 -8.02
CA ALA A 29 39.07 20.13 -7.42
C ALA A 29 40.35 19.57 -6.82
N LYS A 30 40.28 18.46 -6.08
CA LYS A 30 41.47 17.80 -5.54
C LYS A 30 42.39 17.26 -6.65
N LYS A 31 41.83 16.75 -7.75
CA LYS A 31 42.61 16.19 -8.86
C LYS A 31 43.38 17.27 -9.65
N TYR A 32 42.76 18.42 -9.86
CA TYR A 32 43.30 19.48 -10.72
C TYR A 32 43.82 20.71 -9.94
N HIS A 33 43.95 20.62 -8.61
CA HIS A 33 44.47 21.72 -7.80
C HIS A 33 45.93 22.02 -8.18
N PRO A 34 46.32 23.31 -8.31
CA PRO A 34 47.70 23.71 -8.57
C PRO A 34 48.70 23.10 -7.58
N ASP A 35 48.39 23.10 -6.28
CA ASP A 35 49.23 22.50 -5.20
C ASP A 35 49.55 21.00 -5.37
N PHE A 36 48.80 20.26 -6.19
CA PHE A 36 49.10 18.85 -6.49
C PHE A 36 49.70 18.66 -7.88
N ASN A 37 49.82 19.74 -8.66
CA ASN A 37 50.22 19.75 -10.07
C ASN A 37 51.26 20.85 -10.36
N HIS A 38 52.28 20.98 -9.50
CA HIS A 38 53.31 22.04 -9.60
C HIS A 38 54.01 22.07 -10.97
N ASP A 39 54.22 20.91 -11.59
CA ASP A 39 54.93 20.80 -12.88
C ASP A 39 54.10 21.30 -14.07
N ARG A 40 52.79 21.54 -13.88
CA ARG A 40 51.82 21.92 -14.93
C ARG A 40 50.82 22.94 -14.43
N GLU A 41 51.31 23.95 -13.74
CA GLU A 41 50.51 24.96 -13.04
C GLU A 41 49.50 25.67 -13.97
N GLU A 42 49.92 26.10 -15.17
CA GLU A 42 49.02 26.76 -16.12
C GLU A 42 47.86 25.87 -16.59
N TRP A 43 48.11 24.58 -16.78
CA TRP A 43 47.09 23.62 -17.19
C TRP A 43 46.11 23.33 -16.04
N ALA A 44 46.64 23.16 -14.82
CA ALA A 44 45.85 22.96 -13.61
C ALA A 44 44.94 24.16 -13.35
N ASN A 45 45.47 25.38 -13.45
CA ASN A 45 44.71 26.62 -13.34
C ASN A 45 43.58 26.71 -14.39
N LYS A 46 43.88 26.46 -15.67
CA LYS A 46 42.84 26.45 -16.72
C LYS A 46 41.73 25.43 -16.44
N LYS A 47 42.09 24.22 -16.02
CA LYS A 47 41.11 23.17 -15.70
C LYS A 47 40.29 23.53 -14.48
N MET A 48 40.91 24.10 -13.45
CA MET A 48 40.22 24.47 -12.23
C MET A 48 39.22 25.62 -12.46
N THR A 49 39.58 26.60 -13.29
CA THR A 49 38.66 27.65 -13.73
C THR A 49 37.45 27.07 -14.47
N GLN A 50 37.66 26.11 -15.37
CA GLN A 50 36.56 25.42 -16.08
C GLN A 50 35.64 24.67 -15.11
N ILE A 51 36.19 23.96 -14.12
CA ILE A 51 35.43 23.19 -13.14
C ILE A 51 34.63 24.13 -12.22
N ASN A 52 35.22 25.24 -11.78
CA ASN A 52 34.53 26.23 -10.94
C ASN A 52 33.35 26.86 -11.66
N LEU A 53 33.55 27.30 -12.91
CA LEU A 53 32.48 27.87 -13.73
C LEU A 53 31.37 26.83 -13.94
N ALA A 54 31.71 25.55 -14.09
CA ALA A 54 30.74 24.49 -14.39
C ALA A 54 29.90 24.18 -13.16
N TYR A 55 30.55 24.17 -12.00
CA TYR A 55 29.89 24.03 -10.72
C TYR A 55 28.92 25.19 -10.47
N GLU A 56 29.30 26.44 -10.74
CA GLU A 56 28.40 27.59 -10.55
C GLU A 56 27.16 27.52 -11.45
N VAL A 57 27.33 27.21 -12.74
CA VAL A 57 26.21 27.06 -13.68
C VAL A 57 25.28 25.93 -13.24
N ALA A 58 25.83 24.76 -12.90
CA ALA A 58 25.06 23.61 -12.42
C ALA A 58 24.36 23.92 -11.09
N LEU A 59 25.04 24.56 -10.14
CA LEU A 59 24.49 24.94 -8.85
C LEU A 59 23.32 25.93 -9.02
N ASN A 60 23.45 26.94 -9.88
CA ASN A 60 22.37 27.87 -10.19
C ASN A 60 21.16 27.17 -10.81
N TYR A 61 21.39 26.21 -11.70
CA TYR A 61 20.33 25.38 -12.27
C TYR A 61 19.61 24.52 -11.20
N PHE A 62 20.36 23.83 -10.34
CA PHE A 62 19.77 23.00 -9.27
C PHE A 62 19.09 23.82 -8.17
N THR A 63 19.57 25.05 -7.93
CA THR A 63 19.02 25.94 -6.90
C THR A 63 17.99 26.94 -7.41
N SER A 64 17.69 26.90 -8.72
CA SER A 64 16.72 27.76 -9.39
C SER A 64 15.35 27.68 -8.70
N PRO A 65 14.65 28.83 -8.53
CA PRO A 65 13.33 28.87 -7.91
C PRO A 65 12.32 27.90 -8.53
N SER A 66 12.38 27.71 -9.86
CA SER A 66 11.47 26.80 -10.59
C SER A 66 11.68 25.32 -10.24
N ARG A 67 12.94 24.88 -10.06
CA ARG A 67 13.25 23.49 -9.68
C ARG A 67 13.00 23.26 -8.19
N LYS A 68 13.31 24.26 -7.34
CA LYS A 68 12.97 24.23 -5.91
C LYS A 68 11.46 24.21 -5.67
N SER A 69 10.68 25.02 -6.41
CA SER A 69 9.22 25.01 -6.31
C SER A 69 8.64 23.68 -6.81
N ALA A 70 9.09 23.16 -7.95
CA ALA A 70 8.64 21.87 -8.46
C ALA A 70 8.95 20.70 -7.51
N SER A 71 10.14 20.68 -6.88
CA SER A 71 10.50 19.67 -5.88
C SER A 71 9.65 19.79 -4.60
N LYS A 72 9.35 21.03 -4.17
CA LYS A 72 8.45 21.29 -3.04
C LYS A 72 7.01 20.85 -3.36
N ASP A 73 6.47 21.26 -4.50
CA ASP A 73 5.12 20.90 -4.97
C ASP A 73 4.95 19.38 -5.09
N PHE A 74 5.99 18.69 -5.57
CA PHE A 74 6.00 17.23 -5.64
C PHE A 74 5.95 16.57 -4.25
N LYS A 75 6.79 17.03 -3.31
CA LYS A 75 6.77 16.55 -1.92
C LYS A 75 5.42 16.84 -1.24
N ASP A 76 4.85 18.01 -1.50
CA ASP A 76 3.56 18.41 -0.96
C ASP A 76 2.44 17.51 -1.51
N ARG A 77 2.44 17.19 -2.82
CA ARG A 77 1.48 16.24 -3.41
C ARG A 77 1.58 14.84 -2.79
N ILE A 78 2.79 14.31 -2.60
CA ILE A 78 3.01 13.01 -1.95
C ILE A 78 2.49 13.04 -0.51
N TRP A 79 2.84 14.08 0.25
CA TRP A 79 2.41 14.22 1.63
C TRP A 79 0.88 14.32 1.74
N ILE A 80 0.25 15.11 0.86
CA ILE A 80 -1.20 15.27 0.79
C ILE A 80 -1.87 13.92 0.53
N PHE A 81 -1.42 13.18 -0.50
CA PHE A 81 -1.94 11.85 -0.81
C PHE A 81 -1.82 10.92 0.39
N ASN A 82 -0.62 10.78 0.96
CA ASN A 82 -0.36 9.89 2.10
C ASN A 82 -1.21 10.25 3.31
N LYS A 83 -1.41 11.54 3.58
CA LYS A 83 -2.28 12.00 4.68
C LYS A 83 -3.73 11.55 4.48
N TYR A 84 -4.30 11.78 3.31
CA TYR A 84 -5.69 11.42 3.03
C TYR A 84 -5.89 9.91 2.90
N PHE A 85 -4.97 9.22 2.23
CA PHE A 85 -4.98 7.77 2.12
C PHE A 85 -4.92 7.11 3.49
N ASN A 86 -3.98 7.52 4.36
CA ASN A 86 -3.87 6.97 5.71
C ASN A 86 -5.10 7.29 6.56
N ARG A 87 -5.71 8.47 6.40
CA ARG A 87 -6.98 8.78 7.07
C ARG A 87 -8.10 7.83 6.65
N ALA A 88 -8.23 7.56 5.35
CA ALA A 88 -9.24 6.64 4.83
C ALA A 88 -8.98 5.20 5.31
N LYS A 89 -7.71 4.74 5.22
CA LYS A 89 -7.23 3.47 5.75
C LYS A 89 -7.60 3.30 7.22
N ASN A 90 -7.36 4.31 8.05
CA ASN A 90 -7.68 4.25 9.47
C ASN A 90 -9.18 4.13 9.74
N TYR A 91 -10.04 4.77 8.95
CA TYR A 91 -11.48 4.56 9.06
C TYR A 91 -11.88 3.11 8.74
N ILE A 92 -11.32 2.54 7.67
CA ILE A 92 -11.59 1.13 7.29
C ILE A 92 -11.12 0.19 8.40
N LEU A 93 -9.86 0.31 8.84
CA LEU A 93 -9.29 -0.55 9.88
C LEU A 93 -10.02 -0.39 11.21
N GLN A 94 -10.48 0.81 11.57
CA GLN A 94 -11.31 1.01 12.76
C GLN A 94 -12.64 0.27 12.67
N GLY A 95 -13.30 0.33 11.51
CA GLY A 95 -14.54 -0.40 11.28
C GLY A 95 -14.34 -1.91 11.37
N MET A 96 -13.30 -2.43 10.70
CA MET A 96 -12.90 -3.84 10.76
C MET A 96 -12.54 -4.29 12.18
N LEU A 97 -11.83 -3.47 12.95
CA LEU A 97 -11.48 -3.78 14.34
C LEU A 97 -12.75 -3.94 15.19
N ILE A 98 -13.70 -3.01 15.09
CA ILE A 98 -14.98 -3.10 15.82
C ILE A 98 -15.73 -4.37 15.40
N TYR A 99 -15.73 -4.70 14.10
CA TYR A 99 -16.36 -5.91 13.58
C TYR A 99 -15.85 -7.16 14.29
N TYR A 100 -14.54 -7.38 14.26
CA TYR A 100 -13.92 -8.58 14.84
C TYR A 100 -13.86 -8.58 16.36
N GLN A 101 -13.66 -7.41 16.99
CA GLN A 101 -13.59 -7.31 18.46
C GLN A 101 -14.89 -7.76 19.13
N TYR A 102 -16.03 -7.55 18.46
CA TYR A 102 -17.35 -7.92 18.98
C TYR A 102 -17.87 -9.26 18.44
N GLY A 103 -17.07 -9.97 17.63
CA GLY A 103 -17.44 -11.25 17.03
C GLY A 103 -18.53 -11.12 15.95
N LEU A 104 -18.63 -9.97 15.29
CA LEU A 104 -19.71 -9.62 14.37
C LEU A 104 -19.61 -10.32 13.01
N GLU A 105 -18.54 -11.09 12.78
CA GLU A 105 -18.45 -12.12 11.75
C GLU A 105 -19.55 -13.19 11.89
N ASN A 106 -20.12 -13.34 13.08
CA ASN A 106 -21.26 -14.23 13.33
C ASN A 106 -22.59 -13.48 13.10
N PRO A 107 -23.36 -13.77 12.03
CA PRO A 107 -24.52 -12.97 11.65
C PRO A 107 -25.59 -12.83 12.74
N HIS A 108 -25.81 -13.89 13.51
CA HIS A 108 -26.80 -13.94 14.58
C HIS A 108 -26.50 -12.96 15.72
N LEU A 109 -25.26 -12.51 15.87
CA LEU A 109 -24.85 -11.58 16.92
C LEU A 109 -25.17 -10.11 16.60
N ARG A 110 -25.53 -9.80 15.35
CA ARG A 110 -25.64 -8.41 14.85
C ARG A 110 -27.00 -7.76 15.11
N ASN A 111 -28.01 -8.53 15.55
CA ASN A 111 -29.41 -8.09 15.47
C ASN A 111 -29.92 -7.38 16.72
N GLU A 112 -29.29 -7.56 17.89
CA GLU A 112 -29.83 -7.05 19.16
C GLU A 112 -28.75 -6.48 20.11
N GLY A 113 -29.21 -5.62 21.03
CA GLY A 113 -28.39 -5.06 22.10
C GLY A 113 -27.18 -4.25 21.64
N VAL A 114 -26.12 -4.29 22.44
CA VAL A 114 -24.86 -3.55 22.20
C VAL A 114 -24.21 -3.95 20.87
N ARG A 115 -24.28 -5.23 20.50
CA ARG A 115 -23.65 -5.74 19.28
C ARG A 115 -24.28 -5.19 18.01
N ARG A 116 -25.60 -4.95 17.99
CA ARG A 116 -26.26 -4.22 16.90
C ARG A 116 -25.71 -2.81 16.72
N ILE A 117 -25.55 -2.08 17.83
CA ILE A 117 -25.01 -0.72 17.81
C ILE A 117 -23.58 -0.75 17.26
N ARG A 118 -22.75 -1.68 17.73
CA ARG A 118 -21.37 -1.85 17.27
C ARG A 118 -21.25 -2.28 15.82
N PHE A 119 -22.17 -3.11 15.33
CA PHE A 119 -22.24 -3.45 13.91
C PHE A 119 -22.54 -2.22 13.06
N ASN A 120 -23.51 -1.40 13.46
CA ASN A 120 -23.80 -0.14 12.77
C ASN A 120 -22.61 0.84 12.82
N ASP A 121 -21.90 0.94 13.94
CA ASP A 121 -20.69 1.75 14.05
C ASP A 121 -19.61 1.25 13.07
N SER A 122 -19.37 -0.06 13.03
CA SER A 122 -18.43 -0.71 12.11
C SER A 122 -18.75 -0.39 10.65
N ILE A 123 -20.01 -0.58 10.25
CA ILE A 123 -20.53 -0.24 8.91
C ILE A 123 -20.25 1.23 8.57
N ARG A 124 -20.61 2.17 9.45
CA ARG A 124 -20.40 3.61 9.25
C ARG A 124 -18.93 3.97 9.04
N TYR A 125 -18.02 3.34 9.79
CA TYR A 125 -16.59 3.56 9.64
C TYR A 125 -16.06 3.08 8.28
N VAL A 126 -16.43 1.86 7.89
CA VAL A 126 -16.02 1.30 6.59
C VAL A 126 -16.59 2.12 5.43
N GLU A 127 -17.88 2.49 5.47
CA GLU A 127 -18.51 3.35 4.47
C GLU A 127 -17.81 4.71 4.33
N LYS A 128 -17.47 5.34 5.46
CA LYS A 128 -16.76 6.62 5.47
C LYS A 128 -15.37 6.52 4.84
N GLY A 129 -14.66 5.44 5.12
CA GLY A 129 -13.36 5.16 4.50
C GLY A 129 -13.47 4.91 2.99
N ILE A 130 -14.44 4.09 2.56
CA ILE A 130 -14.74 3.85 1.13
C ILE A 130 -15.06 5.16 0.40
N LYS A 131 -15.92 6.01 0.99
CA LYS A 131 -16.25 7.32 0.41
C LYS A 131 -14.99 8.17 0.25
N SER A 132 -14.16 8.23 1.30
CA SER A 132 -12.91 9.00 1.26
C SER A 132 -11.96 8.47 0.17
N LEU A 133 -11.85 7.14 -0.02
CA LEU A 133 -11.02 6.57 -1.09
C LEU A 133 -11.55 6.88 -2.48
N LYS A 134 -12.88 6.89 -2.68
CA LYS A 134 -13.47 7.31 -3.97
C LYS A 134 -13.12 8.76 -4.29
N ASP A 135 -13.24 9.64 -3.31
CA ASP A 135 -12.89 11.05 -3.44
C ASP A 135 -11.41 11.21 -3.81
N ILE A 136 -10.51 10.54 -3.08
CA ILE A 136 -9.06 10.55 -3.38
C ILE A 136 -8.80 10.00 -4.79
N TYR A 137 -9.35 8.83 -5.15
CA TYR A 137 -9.12 8.16 -6.43
C TYR A 137 -9.43 9.04 -7.64
N SER A 138 -10.44 9.91 -7.54
CA SER A 138 -10.81 10.87 -8.59
C SER A 138 -9.77 11.98 -8.83
N THR A 139 -8.89 12.24 -7.85
CA THR A 139 -7.91 13.32 -7.88
C THR A 139 -6.48 12.86 -8.19
N ILE A 140 -6.19 11.57 -8.06
CA ILE A 140 -4.84 11.03 -8.26
C ILE A 140 -4.50 10.94 -9.75
N THR A 141 -3.34 11.48 -10.11
CA THR A 141 -2.72 11.32 -11.43
C THR A 141 -1.61 10.28 -11.44
N ASP A 142 -0.87 10.12 -10.33
CA ASP A 142 0.22 9.15 -10.22
C ASP A 142 -0.29 7.70 -10.29
N LYS A 143 0.37 6.88 -11.13
CA LYS A 143 -0.08 5.51 -11.39
C LYS A 143 0.05 4.60 -10.17
N ALA A 144 1.14 4.73 -9.40
CA ALA A 144 1.39 3.88 -8.24
C ALA A 144 0.42 4.22 -7.11
N GLN A 145 0.25 5.51 -6.80
CA GLN A 145 -0.73 5.99 -5.82
C GLN A 145 -2.16 5.58 -6.19
N LYS A 146 -2.49 5.65 -7.49
CA LYS A 146 -3.81 5.27 -7.99
C LYS A 146 -4.07 3.78 -7.82
N GLU A 147 -3.07 2.94 -8.09
CA GLU A 147 -3.16 1.49 -7.88
C GLU A 147 -3.30 1.15 -6.39
N SER A 148 -2.49 1.75 -5.51
CA SER A 148 -2.61 1.57 -4.05
C SER A 148 -4.00 1.98 -3.53
N CYS A 149 -4.52 3.10 -4.02
CA CYS A 149 -5.88 3.56 -3.70
C CYS A 149 -6.95 2.60 -4.21
N LYS A 150 -6.79 2.09 -5.43
CA LYS A 150 -7.71 1.13 -6.05
C LYS A 150 -7.77 -0.18 -5.26
N ILE A 151 -6.62 -0.75 -4.92
CA ILE A 151 -6.55 -2.03 -4.18
C ILE A 151 -7.25 -1.91 -2.83
N LEU A 152 -6.97 -0.84 -2.05
CA LEU A 152 -7.64 -0.64 -0.76
C LEU A 152 -9.14 -0.39 -0.94
N LEU A 153 -9.56 0.35 -1.97
CA LEU A 153 -10.97 0.61 -2.27
C LEU A 153 -11.72 -0.69 -2.62
N GLU A 154 -11.13 -1.52 -3.48
CA GLU A 154 -11.69 -2.82 -3.89
C GLU A 154 -11.79 -3.77 -2.70
N PHE A 155 -10.72 -3.89 -1.90
CA PHE A 155 -10.72 -4.67 -0.67
C PHE A 155 -11.81 -4.21 0.29
N SER A 156 -11.88 -2.90 0.57
CA SER A 156 -12.85 -2.36 1.52
C SER A 156 -14.28 -2.56 1.04
N THR A 157 -14.52 -2.45 -0.28
CA THR A 157 -15.84 -2.66 -0.87
C THR A 157 -16.25 -4.14 -0.81
N ALA A 158 -15.33 -5.06 -1.13
CA ALA A 158 -15.58 -6.49 -1.02
C ALA A 158 -15.82 -6.89 0.44
N PHE A 159 -15.01 -6.37 1.37
CA PHE A 159 -15.14 -6.61 2.80
C PHE A 159 -16.49 -6.09 3.31
N PHE A 160 -16.88 -4.88 2.90
CA PHE A 160 -18.18 -4.31 3.24
C PHE A 160 -19.35 -5.16 2.75
N ARG A 161 -19.27 -5.70 1.53
CA ARG A 161 -20.28 -6.64 1.02
C ARG A 161 -20.33 -7.91 1.88
N ASN A 162 -19.17 -8.47 2.22
CA ASN A 162 -19.08 -9.63 3.09
C ASN A 162 -19.68 -9.36 4.48
N MET A 163 -19.38 -8.21 5.09
CA MET A 163 -19.95 -7.79 6.38
C MET A 163 -21.48 -7.74 6.38
N ASN A 164 -22.10 -7.39 5.25
CA ASN A 164 -23.55 -7.31 5.11
C ASN A 164 -24.18 -8.64 4.70
N SER A 165 -23.36 -9.63 4.33
CA SER A 165 -23.87 -10.96 4.04
C SER A 165 -24.43 -11.59 5.31
N SER A 166 -25.58 -12.25 5.18
CA SER A 166 -26.26 -12.96 6.26
C SER A 166 -26.22 -14.47 6.03
N THR A 167 -25.22 -14.97 5.31
CA THR A 167 -25.07 -16.42 5.09
C THR A 167 -24.76 -17.11 6.42
N TYR A 168 -25.59 -18.06 6.80
CA TYR A 168 -25.37 -18.96 7.93
C TYR A 168 -25.74 -20.38 7.52
N PHE A 169 -25.15 -21.36 8.21
CA PHE A 169 -25.44 -22.75 7.97
C PHE A 169 -26.94 -23.03 8.13
N ARG A 170 -27.54 -23.63 7.11
CA ARG A 170 -28.82 -24.30 7.23
C ARG A 170 -28.63 -25.71 6.69
N PRO A 171 -28.74 -26.77 7.53
CA PRO A 171 -28.68 -28.14 7.05
C PRO A 171 -29.67 -28.33 5.92
N SER A 172 -29.18 -28.69 4.74
CA SER A 172 -30.01 -28.82 3.55
C SER A 172 -30.67 -30.20 3.43
N GLY A 173 -30.12 -31.20 4.15
CA GLY A 173 -30.48 -32.60 3.97
C GLY A 173 -29.87 -33.21 2.69
N ASN A 174 -29.06 -32.44 1.96
CA ASN A 174 -28.32 -32.86 0.78
C ASN A 174 -26.83 -32.88 1.11
N ALA A 175 -26.24 -34.07 1.17
CA ALA A 175 -24.82 -34.26 1.50
C ALA A 175 -23.90 -33.41 0.61
N TYR A 176 -24.23 -33.25 -0.69
CA TYR A 176 -23.43 -32.44 -1.61
C TYR A 176 -23.39 -30.95 -1.23
N GLU A 177 -24.53 -30.38 -0.82
CA GLU A 177 -24.59 -28.97 -0.38
C GLU A 177 -23.97 -28.78 1.01
N ASP A 178 -24.15 -29.77 1.89
CA ASP A 178 -23.61 -29.73 3.25
C ASP A 178 -22.07 -29.85 3.25
N GLU A 179 -21.50 -30.71 2.40
CA GLU A 179 -20.03 -30.81 2.20
C GLU A 179 -19.44 -29.54 1.58
N ALA A 180 -20.08 -28.98 0.55
CA ALA A 180 -19.68 -27.70 -0.03
C ALA A 180 -19.69 -26.57 1.00
N TYR A 181 -20.70 -26.55 1.88
CA TYR A 181 -20.77 -25.59 2.98
C TYR A 181 -19.58 -25.72 3.94
N TRP A 182 -19.19 -26.94 4.32
CA TRP A 182 -18.09 -27.13 5.28
C TRP A 182 -16.77 -26.60 4.75
N HIS A 183 -16.46 -26.85 3.48
CA HIS A 183 -15.30 -26.27 2.82
C HIS A 183 -15.37 -24.73 2.81
N PHE A 184 -16.51 -24.17 2.38
CA PHE A 184 -16.73 -22.72 2.41
C PHE A 184 -16.55 -22.12 3.82
N HIS A 185 -17.13 -22.75 4.84
CA HIS A 185 -17.05 -22.30 6.22
C HIS A 185 -15.62 -22.36 6.77
N ASN A 186 -14.91 -23.49 6.55
CA ASN A 186 -13.52 -23.65 6.95
C ASN A 186 -12.64 -22.56 6.32
N GLY A 187 -12.86 -22.28 5.03
CA GLY A 187 -12.17 -21.21 4.32
C GLY A 187 -12.41 -19.83 4.95
N ILE A 188 -13.66 -19.50 5.30
CA ILE A 188 -14.00 -18.23 5.96
C ILE A 188 -13.30 -18.09 7.31
N VAL A 189 -13.36 -19.12 8.14
CA VAL A 189 -12.75 -19.09 9.48
C VAL A 189 -11.25 -18.80 9.37
N LEU A 190 -10.56 -19.49 8.47
CA LEU A 190 -9.13 -19.29 8.22
C LEU A 190 -8.83 -17.90 7.66
N LEU A 191 -9.66 -17.38 6.75
CA LEU A 191 -9.52 -16.05 6.19
C LEU A 191 -9.69 -14.96 7.27
N ASP A 192 -10.73 -15.06 8.10
CA ASP A 192 -10.97 -14.12 9.19
C ASP A 192 -9.83 -14.14 10.22
N GLU A 193 -9.33 -15.32 10.57
CA GLU A 193 -8.15 -15.45 11.43
C GLU A 193 -6.90 -14.78 10.83
N ALA A 194 -6.68 -14.95 9.52
CA ALA A 194 -5.58 -14.30 8.84
C ALA A 194 -5.73 -12.78 8.85
N ILE A 195 -6.92 -12.24 8.54
CA ILE A 195 -7.21 -10.81 8.56
C ILE A 195 -6.98 -10.23 9.97
N LYS A 196 -7.49 -10.91 11.00
CA LYS A 196 -7.27 -10.53 12.41
C LYS A 196 -5.78 -10.46 12.74
N GLU A 197 -5.01 -11.45 12.32
CA GLU A 197 -3.57 -11.51 12.58
C GLU A 197 -2.81 -10.40 11.85
N ILE A 198 -3.11 -10.18 10.57
CA ILE A 198 -2.42 -9.20 9.72
C ILE A 198 -2.62 -7.76 10.22
N PHE A 199 -3.86 -7.39 10.55
CA PHE A 199 -4.18 -5.99 10.86
C PHE A 199 -4.30 -5.70 12.36
N PHE A 200 -4.57 -6.70 13.19
CA PHE A 200 -4.98 -6.51 14.57
C PHE A 200 -4.31 -7.49 15.56
N GLY A 201 -3.20 -8.12 15.18
CA GLY A 201 -2.51 -9.11 16.02
C GLY A 201 -2.23 -8.62 17.45
N ASP A 202 -1.86 -7.34 17.61
CA ASP A 202 -1.60 -6.75 18.93
C ASP A 202 -2.88 -6.36 19.69
N LEU A 203 -4.02 -6.25 19.00
CA LEU A 203 -5.28 -5.73 19.54
C LEU A 203 -6.31 -6.83 19.84
N ILE A 204 -6.26 -7.97 19.15
CA ILE A 204 -7.22 -9.08 19.29
C ILE A 204 -6.54 -10.26 20.00
N ILE A 205 -6.83 -10.46 21.28
CA ILE A 205 -6.14 -11.42 22.16
C ILE A 205 -6.30 -12.88 21.69
N ASN A 206 -7.51 -13.28 21.27
CA ASN A 206 -7.84 -14.68 20.99
C ASN A 206 -7.76 -15.03 19.51
N ILE A 207 -6.53 -15.07 18.96
CA ILE A 207 -6.27 -15.57 17.60
C ILE A 207 -5.56 -16.93 17.72
N PRO A 208 -6.15 -18.04 17.24
CA PRO A 208 -5.49 -19.34 17.23
C PRO A 208 -4.19 -19.32 16.41
N ASN A 209 -3.16 -20.07 16.83
CA ASN A 209 -1.91 -20.29 16.07
C ASN A 209 -1.32 -19.00 15.46
N ARG A 210 -1.08 -17.98 16.30
CA ARG A 210 -0.48 -16.69 15.86
C ARG A 210 0.89 -16.89 15.20
N GLY A 211 1.22 -16.03 14.25
CA GLY A 211 2.51 -16.01 13.53
C GLY A 211 2.50 -16.84 12.24
N ASN A 212 1.33 -17.25 11.75
CA ASN A 212 1.20 -18.11 10.58
C ASN A 212 0.04 -17.70 9.64
N TYR A 213 -0.22 -16.39 9.51
CA TYR A 213 -1.26 -15.89 8.59
C TYR A 213 -1.06 -16.35 7.14
N ILE A 214 0.18 -16.58 6.69
CA ILE A 214 0.47 -17.07 5.33
C ILE A 214 -0.15 -18.45 5.13
N SER A 215 0.08 -19.40 6.04
CA SER A 215 -0.53 -20.73 5.95
C SER A 215 -2.05 -20.66 6.05
N LYS A 216 -2.61 -19.74 6.85
CA LYS A 216 -4.06 -19.56 6.95
C LYS A 216 -4.65 -19.06 5.63
N LEU A 217 -4.00 -18.10 4.96
CA LEU A 217 -4.43 -17.62 3.64
C LEU A 217 -4.31 -18.68 2.55
N SER A 218 -3.23 -19.47 2.55
CA SER A 218 -3.08 -20.56 1.58
C SER A 218 -4.17 -21.61 1.76
N ARG A 219 -4.41 -22.05 3.00
CA ARG A 219 -5.45 -23.04 3.30
C ARG A 219 -6.85 -22.50 3.05
N SER A 220 -7.14 -21.24 3.36
CA SER A 220 -8.45 -20.66 3.06
C SER A 220 -8.72 -20.65 1.56
N TYR A 221 -7.71 -20.30 0.76
CA TYR A 221 -7.80 -20.36 -0.70
C TYR A 221 -8.04 -21.80 -1.20
N GLU A 222 -7.31 -22.78 -0.68
CA GLU A 222 -7.50 -24.20 -1.00
C GLU A 222 -8.93 -24.67 -0.74
N GLU A 223 -9.47 -24.36 0.44
CA GLU A 223 -10.86 -24.67 0.82
C GLU A 223 -11.87 -24.05 -0.16
N PHE A 224 -11.68 -22.80 -0.55
CA PHE A 224 -12.56 -22.14 -1.52
C PHE A 224 -12.44 -22.72 -2.94
N VAL A 225 -11.24 -23.09 -3.37
CA VAL A 225 -11.03 -23.74 -4.67
C VAL A 225 -11.74 -25.09 -4.70
N LEU A 226 -11.74 -25.87 -3.61
CA LEU A 226 -12.48 -27.12 -3.52
C LEU A 226 -13.97 -26.92 -3.76
N VAL A 227 -14.59 -25.89 -3.17
CA VAL A 227 -16.01 -25.57 -3.43
C VAL A 227 -16.27 -25.32 -4.91
N VAL A 228 -15.44 -24.51 -5.58
CA VAL A 228 -15.65 -24.15 -6.99
C VAL A 228 -15.35 -25.30 -7.95
N SER A 229 -14.39 -26.17 -7.63
CA SER A 229 -13.93 -27.25 -8.51
C SER A 229 -14.71 -28.56 -8.33
N GLU A 230 -14.89 -29.00 -7.08
CA GLU A 230 -15.56 -30.27 -6.76
C GLU A 230 -17.08 -30.08 -6.61
N TYR A 231 -17.52 -28.89 -6.20
CA TYR A 231 -18.94 -28.57 -5.98
C TYR A 231 -19.52 -27.48 -6.90
N PRO A 232 -19.27 -27.48 -8.22
CA PRO A 232 -19.60 -26.36 -9.12
C PRO A 232 -21.10 -26.07 -9.26
N LYS A 233 -21.97 -27.00 -8.88
CA LYS A 233 -23.43 -26.82 -8.90
C LYS A 233 -24.00 -26.36 -7.56
N SER A 234 -23.18 -26.27 -6.51
CA SER A 234 -23.63 -25.89 -5.19
C SER A 234 -24.06 -24.43 -5.15
N SER A 235 -25.07 -24.15 -4.32
CA SER A 235 -25.48 -22.78 -3.99
C SER A 235 -24.35 -21.92 -3.39
N TRP A 236 -23.35 -22.55 -2.75
CA TRP A 236 -22.24 -21.88 -2.07
C TRP A 236 -21.16 -21.32 -3.00
N VAL A 237 -21.18 -21.68 -4.30
CA VAL A 237 -20.18 -21.21 -5.27
C VAL A 237 -20.19 -19.68 -5.39
N VAL A 238 -21.37 -19.06 -5.39
CA VAL A 238 -21.51 -17.60 -5.55
C VAL A 238 -20.87 -16.85 -4.38
N ASP A 239 -21.16 -17.26 -3.15
CA ASP A 239 -20.56 -16.66 -1.96
C ASP A 239 -19.05 -16.93 -1.90
N THR A 240 -18.61 -18.11 -2.33
CA THR A 240 -17.20 -18.51 -2.35
C THR A 240 -16.37 -17.61 -3.28
N ILE A 241 -16.90 -17.22 -4.44
CA ILE A 241 -16.19 -16.34 -5.38
C ILE A 241 -15.84 -14.99 -4.73
N LEU A 242 -16.74 -14.44 -3.89
CA LEU A 242 -16.44 -13.21 -3.14
C LEU A 242 -15.28 -13.41 -2.16
N GLN A 243 -15.20 -14.58 -1.51
CA GLN A 243 -14.13 -14.88 -0.55
C GLN A 243 -12.78 -15.09 -1.26
N ILE A 244 -12.76 -15.78 -2.41
CA ILE A 244 -11.56 -15.91 -3.25
C ILE A 244 -11.05 -14.52 -3.63
N TYR A 245 -11.95 -13.64 -4.08
CA TYR A 245 -11.60 -12.27 -4.43
C TYR A 245 -11.03 -11.49 -3.23
N LEU A 246 -11.59 -11.70 -2.03
CA LEU A 246 -11.06 -11.11 -0.80
C LEU A 246 -9.64 -11.61 -0.47
N VAL A 247 -9.35 -12.89 -0.65
CA VAL A 247 -7.99 -13.46 -0.45
C VAL A 247 -6.99 -12.81 -1.41
N GLU A 248 -7.35 -12.68 -2.69
CA GLU A 248 -6.48 -12.05 -3.69
C GLU A 248 -6.22 -10.58 -3.37
N LEU A 249 -7.26 -9.84 -3.04
CA LEU A 249 -7.16 -8.42 -2.67
C LEU A 249 -6.37 -8.22 -1.39
N LEU A 250 -6.56 -9.06 -0.38
CA LEU A 250 -5.79 -9.02 0.85
C LEU A 250 -4.30 -9.26 0.58
N THR A 251 -3.96 -10.21 -0.28
CA THR A 251 -2.57 -10.49 -0.67
C THR A 251 -1.93 -9.28 -1.36
N LYS A 252 -2.65 -8.59 -2.24
CA LYS A 252 -2.19 -7.34 -2.87
C LYS A 252 -2.06 -6.22 -1.84
N LEU A 253 -3.01 -6.11 -0.92
CA LEU A 253 -3.05 -5.06 0.10
C LEU A 253 -1.88 -5.16 1.08
N ILE A 254 -1.47 -6.36 1.46
CA ILE A 254 -0.28 -6.58 2.31
C ILE A 254 0.97 -5.99 1.64
N LYS A 255 1.12 -6.13 0.32
CA LYS A 255 2.25 -5.55 -0.42
C LYS A 255 2.20 -4.02 -0.40
N VAL A 256 1.04 -3.45 -0.70
CA VAL A 256 0.82 -1.98 -0.66
C VAL A 256 1.16 -1.42 0.73
N PHE A 257 0.69 -2.05 1.80
CA PHE A 257 0.94 -1.55 3.15
C PHE A 257 2.41 -1.68 3.57
N LYS A 258 3.13 -2.71 3.08
CA LYS A 258 4.58 -2.81 3.28
C LYS A 258 5.30 -1.68 2.56
N GLU A 259 5.01 -1.46 1.29
CA GLU A 259 5.65 -0.41 0.47
C GLU A 259 5.41 1.01 1.01
N MET A 260 4.27 1.26 1.66
CA MET A 260 3.94 2.57 2.24
C MET A 260 4.51 2.82 3.65
N ASN A 261 5.00 1.77 4.32
CA ASN A 261 5.64 1.88 5.64
C ASN A 261 7.18 2.01 5.55
N TYR A 262 7.75 2.04 4.34
CA TYR A 262 9.13 2.42 4.02
C TYR A 262 9.16 3.79 3.35
#